data_AF-A0A945B104-F1
#
_entry.id   AF-A0A945B104-F1
#
_cell.length_a   1.000
_cell.length_b   1.000
_cell.length_c   1.000
_cell.angle_alpha   90.00
_cell.angle_beta   90.00
_cell.angle_gamma   90.00
#
_symmetry.space_group_name_H-M   'P 1'
#
loop_
_entity.id
_entity.type
_entity.pdbx_description
1 polymer ?
#
loop_
_entity_poly.entity_id
_entity_poly.type
_entity_poly.pdbx_seq_one_letter_code
_entity_poly.pdbx_strand_id
1 'polypeptide(L)'
;MLKTLIIQSHKNPLPYNWLKRCLQSVKTWALKNNYEYKFLGDEIFNRVPTKILQKTQHQKVIATDLARLLALQYYLKQGYETVIWCDADFLIFDPDNFKIPDTNYAIGREVWIQHNKDNQLKVYKKVHNAFLMFSQGNSFLDFYTETAEKLLTMNSGKMPDQFIGPKLLTALHNIAICPVLETAGMLSPLVIKDIIGNQSKPINLFILNSSEPLSAANLCSSSCSKNDISEVEMEKVIEKLLHNPFIFHH
;
A
#
# COMPACT_ATOMS: atom_id res chain seq x y z
N MET A 1 -11.43 20.27 -14.70
CA MET A 1 -11.34 19.05 -13.87
C MET A 1 -9.92 18.94 -13.37
N LEU A 2 -9.74 18.74 -12.06
CA LEU A 2 -8.45 18.55 -11.42
C LEU A 2 -7.82 17.24 -11.94
N LYS A 3 -6.59 17.29 -12.43
CA LYS A 3 -5.98 16.16 -13.15
C LYS A 3 -5.39 15.16 -12.14
N THR A 4 -6.12 14.08 -11.88
CA THR A 4 -5.69 13.01 -10.96
C THR A 4 -5.10 11.81 -11.71
N LEU A 5 -3.94 11.33 -11.26
CA LEU A 5 -3.27 10.13 -11.79
C LEU A 5 -3.16 9.04 -10.73
N ILE A 6 -3.59 7.83 -11.07
CA ILE A 6 -3.39 6.62 -10.27
C ILE A 6 -2.24 5.79 -10.88
N ILE A 7 -1.29 5.41 -10.05
CA ILE A 7 -0.10 4.66 -10.44
C ILE A 7 -0.10 3.31 -9.72
N GLN A 8 0.11 2.25 -10.48
CA GLN A 8 0.55 0.96 -9.94
C GLN A 8 1.81 0.50 -10.65
N SER A 9 2.62 -0.31 -9.98
CA SER A 9 3.84 -0.85 -10.60
C SER A 9 4.12 -2.28 -10.17
N HIS A 10 4.59 -3.07 -11.12
CA HIS A 10 5.13 -4.39 -10.86
C HIS A 10 6.04 -4.84 -12.01
N LYS A 11 6.98 -5.76 -11.75
CA LYS A 11 7.68 -6.49 -12.82
C LYS A 11 6.69 -7.22 -13.73
N ASN A 12 7.05 -7.37 -15.01
CA ASN A 12 6.32 -8.12 -16.01
C ASN A 12 7.22 -9.26 -16.54
N PRO A 13 6.79 -10.54 -16.51
CA PRO A 13 5.50 -11.05 -16.05
C PRO A 13 5.26 -10.92 -14.54
N LEU A 14 3.98 -10.83 -14.16
CA LEU A 14 3.54 -10.87 -12.78
C LEU A 14 3.85 -12.26 -12.17
N PRO A 15 4.28 -12.34 -10.90
CA PRO A 15 4.63 -13.59 -10.24
C PRO A 15 3.41 -14.44 -9.89
N TYR A 16 2.24 -13.81 -9.70
CA TYR A 16 1.00 -14.47 -9.34
C TYR A 16 -0.15 -13.95 -10.21
N ASN A 17 -1.08 -14.83 -10.58
CA ASN A 17 -2.21 -14.45 -11.43
C ASN A 17 -3.21 -13.52 -10.72
N TRP A 18 -3.42 -13.72 -9.41
CA TRP A 18 -4.37 -12.93 -8.62
C TRP A 18 -4.02 -11.43 -8.58
N LEU A 19 -2.74 -11.07 -8.77
CA LEU A 19 -2.31 -9.67 -8.90
C LEU A 19 -3.02 -8.95 -10.05
N LYS A 20 -3.37 -9.66 -11.14
CA LYS A 20 -4.14 -9.08 -12.25
C LYS A 20 -5.49 -8.54 -11.79
N ARG A 21 -6.12 -9.19 -10.79
CA ARG A 21 -7.41 -8.75 -10.23
C ARG A 21 -7.24 -7.50 -9.38
N CYS A 22 -6.18 -7.42 -8.58
CA CYS A 22 -5.82 -6.20 -7.86
C CYS A 22 -5.60 -5.03 -8.84
N LEU A 23 -4.76 -5.21 -9.86
CA LEU A 23 -4.53 -4.21 -10.90
C LEU A 23 -5.82 -3.77 -11.61
N GLN A 24 -6.65 -4.73 -11.99
CA GLN A 24 -7.92 -4.45 -12.68
C GLN A 24 -8.89 -3.69 -11.77
N SER A 25 -8.94 -4.01 -10.47
CA SER A 25 -9.82 -3.32 -9.51
C SER A 25 -9.48 -1.83 -9.40
N VAL A 26 -8.20 -1.51 -9.30
CA VAL A 26 -7.71 -0.12 -9.20
C VAL A 26 -7.91 0.62 -10.51
N LYS A 27 -7.60 -0.01 -11.64
CA LYS A 27 -7.86 0.58 -12.97
C LYS A 27 -9.34 0.88 -13.18
N THR A 28 -10.23 -0.05 -12.78
CA THR A 28 -11.68 0.13 -12.93
C THR A 28 -12.19 1.27 -12.05
N TRP A 29 -11.74 1.34 -10.79
CA TRP A 29 -12.06 2.44 -9.90
C TRP A 29 -11.56 3.80 -10.43
N ALA A 30 -10.33 3.85 -10.95
CA ALA A 30 -9.77 5.07 -11.54
C ALA A 30 -10.64 5.58 -12.70
N LEU A 31 -10.97 4.70 -13.65
CA LEU A 31 -11.80 5.04 -14.82
C LEU A 31 -13.21 5.47 -14.41
N LYS A 32 -13.84 4.77 -13.44
CA LYS A 32 -15.17 5.13 -12.91
C LYS A 32 -15.23 6.55 -12.35
N ASN A 33 -14.12 7.02 -11.77
CA ASN A 33 -14.03 8.36 -11.19
C ASN A 33 -13.40 9.39 -12.15
N ASN A 34 -13.22 9.06 -13.44
CA ASN A 34 -12.58 9.89 -14.45
C ASN A 34 -11.12 10.28 -14.12
N TYR A 35 -10.40 9.42 -13.41
CA TYR A 35 -8.97 9.56 -13.16
C TYR A 35 -8.16 8.87 -14.26
N GLU A 36 -6.95 9.38 -14.52
CA GLU A 36 -6.00 8.68 -15.36
C GLU A 36 -5.38 7.51 -14.60
N TYR A 37 -5.10 6.42 -15.31
CA TYR A 37 -4.44 5.25 -14.74
C TYR A 37 -3.15 4.95 -15.51
N LYS A 38 -2.06 4.71 -14.78
CA LYS A 38 -0.78 4.33 -15.37
C LYS A 38 -0.16 3.15 -14.64
N PHE A 39 0.08 2.08 -15.39
CA PHE A 39 0.91 0.97 -14.93
C PHE A 39 2.36 1.22 -15.33
N LEU A 40 3.29 1.00 -14.40
CA LEU A 40 4.73 1.13 -14.65
C LEU A 40 5.44 -0.22 -14.42
N GLY A 41 6.26 -0.64 -15.38
CA GLY A 41 7.17 -1.76 -15.23
C GLY A 41 8.45 -1.40 -14.47
N ASP A 42 9.59 -1.96 -14.92
CA ASP A 42 10.90 -1.66 -14.31
C ASP A 42 11.36 -0.20 -14.55
N GLU A 43 10.69 0.55 -15.45
CA GLU A 43 10.99 1.96 -15.69
C GLU A 43 10.74 2.87 -14.46
N ILE A 44 10.08 2.38 -13.40
CA ILE A 44 10.02 3.12 -12.12
C ILE A 44 11.41 3.40 -11.56
N PHE A 45 12.37 2.51 -11.82
CA PHE A 45 13.73 2.61 -11.30
C PHE A 45 14.58 3.62 -12.07
N ASN A 46 14.15 4.10 -13.24
CA ASN A 46 14.93 5.02 -14.07
C ASN A 46 15.30 6.34 -13.37
N ARG A 47 14.57 6.71 -12.31
CA ARG A 47 14.83 7.93 -11.52
C ARG A 47 15.62 7.66 -10.25
N VAL A 48 15.77 6.40 -9.84
CA VAL A 48 16.50 6.06 -8.62
C VAL A 48 18.01 6.21 -8.86
N PRO A 49 18.75 6.89 -7.98
CA PRO A 49 20.20 7.01 -8.12
C PRO A 49 20.89 5.65 -8.26
N THR A 50 21.80 5.52 -9.24
CA THR A 50 22.50 4.26 -9.53
C THR A 50 23.19 3.65 -8.31
N LYS A 51 23.78 4.51 -7.46
CA LYS A 51 24.44 4.08 -6.21
C LYS A 51 23.45 3.41 -5.24
N ILE A 52 22.21 3.91 -5.17
CA ILE A 52 21.16 3.31 -4.34
C ILE A 52 20.72 1.98 -4.96
N LEU A 53 20.48 1.93 -6.27
CA LEU A 53 20.11 0.69 -6.96
C LEU A 53 21.13 -0.43 -6.72
N GLN A 54 22.42 -0.13 -6.85
CA GLN A 54 23.52 -1.06 -6.56
C GLN A 54 23.50 -1.50 -5.09
N LYS A 55 23.34 -0.56 -4.15
CA LYS A 55 23.28 -0.84 -2.71
C LYS A 55 22.12 -1.74 -2.32
N THR A 56 20.99 -1.61 -3.00
CA THR A 56 19.76 -2.38 -2.73
C THR A 56 19.56 -3.55 -3.67
N GLN A 57 20.56 -3.96 -4.47
CA GLN A 57 20.39 -4.96 -5.53
C GLN A 57 19.82 -6.31 -5.02
N HIS A 58 20.15 -6.69 -3.78
CA HIS A 58 19.67 -7.91 -3.13
C HIS A 58 18.36 -7.73 -2.33
N GLN A 59 17.88 -6.49 -2.21
CA GLN A 59 16.66 -6.11 -1.47
C GLN A 59 15.92 -5.01 -2.24
N LYS A 60 15.48 -5.36 -3.47
CA LYS A 60 14.85 -4.41 -4.41
C LYS A 60 13.61 -3.69 -3.84
N VAL A 61 12.95 -4.26 -2.84
CA VAL A 61 11.82 -3.63 -2.14
C VAL A 61 12.20 -2.25 -1.58
N ILE A 62 13.42 -2.09 -1.07
CA ILE A 62 13.92 -0.81 -0.55
C ILE A 62 14.07 0.23 -1.67
N ALA A 63 14.62 -0.16 -2.82
CA ALA A 63 14.65 0.74 -3.99
C ALA A 63 13.24 1.06 -4.50
N THR A 64 12.29 0.14 -4.39
CA THR A 64 10.91 0.34 -4.81
C THR A 64 10.20 1.37 -3.93
N ASP A 65 10.50 1.39 -2.63
CA ASP A 65 10.01 2.42 -1.70
C ASP A 65 10.52 3.82 -2.07
N LEU A 66 11.73 3.98 -2.60
CA LEU A 66 12.21 5.27 -3.09
C LEU A 66 11.65 5.58 -4.49
N ALA A 67 11.61 4.59 -5.38
CA ALA A 67 11.13 4.73 -6.75
C ALA A 67 9.69 5.25 -6.81
N ARG A 68 8.80 4.77 -5.92
CA ARG A 68 7.41 5.26 -5.85
C ARG A 68 7.33 6.74 -5.50
N LEU A 69 8.16 7.22 -4.57
CA LEU A 69 8.18 8.63 -4.17
C LEU A 69 8.65 9.52 -5.32
N LEU A 70 9.72 9.11 -6.00
CA LEU A 70 10.24 9.80 -7.18
C LEU A 70 9.25 9.80 -8.34
N ALA A 71 8.46 8.73 -8.51
CA ALA A 71 7.39 8.68 -9.51
C ALA A 71 6.27 9.67 -9.17
N LEU A 72 5.81 9.70 -7.91
CA LEU A 72 4.80 10.65 -7.42
C LEU A 72 5.25 12.11 -7.66
N GLN A 73 6.48 12.46 -7.25
CA GLN A 73 7.06 13.78 -7.49
C GLN A 73 7.15 14.12 -8.98
N TYR A 74 7.58 13.16 -9.80
CA TYR A 74 7.71 13.38 -11.24
C TYR A 74 6.37 13.76 -11.86
N TYR A 75 5.30 13.02 -11.60
CA TYR A 75 4.01 13.30 -12.22
C TYR A 75 3.36 14.58 -11.68
N LEU A 76 3.54 14.92 -10.40
CA LEU A 76 3.15 16.25 -9.90
C LEU A 76 3.85 17.36 -10.68
N LYS A 77 5.16 17.23 -10.93
CA LYS A 77 5.93 18.17 -11.77
C LYS A 77 5.51 18.19 -13.25
N GLN A 78 4.88 17.13 -13.75
CA GLN A 78 4.29 17.09 -15.10
C GLN A 78 2.91 17.78 -15.18
N GLY A 79 2.45 18.42 -14.10
CA GLY A 79 1.20 19.17 -14.08
C GLY A 79 -0.03 18.36 -13.67
N TYR A 80 0.14 17.14 -13.15
CA TYR A 80 -0.94 16.50 -12.40
C TYR A 80 -1.15 17.24 -11.09
N GLU A 81 -2.42 17.40 -10.72
CA GLU A 81 -2.78 18.07 -9.48
C GLU A 81 -2.70 17.12 -8.30
N THR A 82 -3.16 15.88 -8.49
CA THR A 82 -3.09 14.81 -7.50
C THR A 82 -2.50 13.56 -8.15
N VAL A 83 -1.58 12.91 -7.47
CA VAL A 83 -1.01 11.63 -7.88
C VAL A 83 -1.12 10.65 -6.73
N ILE A 84 -1.64 9.47 -7.04
CA ILE A 84 -1.89 8.39 -6.09
C ILE A 84 -1.08 7.17 -6.49
N TRP A 85 -0.40 6.57 -5.53
CA TRP A 85 0.23 5.28 -5.64
C TRP A 85 -0.63 4.23 -4.96
N CYS A 86 -0.86 3.11 -5.65
CA CYS A 86 -1.34 1.87 -5.07
C CYS A 86 -0.32 0.77 -5.37
N ASP A 87 0.05 -0.06 -4.39
CA ASP A 87 0.86 -1.25 -4.67
C ASP A 87 0.10 -2.22 -5.61
N ALA A 88 0.81 -3.11 -6.30
CA ALA A 88 0.20 -4.02 -7.27
C ALA A 88 -0.74 -5.06 -6.65
N ASP A 89 -0.57 -5.35 -5.37
CA ASP A 89 -1.41 -6.22 -4.54
C ASP A 89 -2.47 -5.44 -3.74
N PHE A 90 -2.71 -4.16 -4.08
CA PHE A 90 -3.80 -3.36 -3.53
C PHE A 90 -5.11 -3.66 -4.28
N LEU A 91 -6.11 -4.14 -3.55
CA LEU A 91 -7.45 -4.47 -4.07
C LEU A 91 -8.45 -3.41 -3.62
N ILE A 92 -9.16 -2.79 -4.56
CA ILE A 92 -10.35 -1.97 -4.26
C ILE A 92 -11.58 -2.86 -4.45
N PHE A 93 -12.25 -3.19 -3.35
CA PHE A 93 -13.41 -4.09 -3.37
C PHE A 93 -14.74 -3.37 -3.13
N ASP A 94 -14.72 -2.15 -2.59
CA ASP A 94 -15.86 -1.25 -2.52
C ASP A 94 -15.56 0.08 -3.24
N PRO A 95 -15.64 0.11 -4.58
CA PRO A 95 -15.26 1.28 -5.36
C PRO A 95 -16.21 2.47 -5.17
N ASP A 96 -17.42 2.24 -4.65
CA ASP A 96 -18.39 3.31 -4.40
C ASP A 96 -18.06 4.07 -3.11
N ASN A 97 -17.53 3.39 -2.09
CA ASN A 97 -17.14 4.02 -0.83
C ASN A 97 -15.64 4.36 -0.72
N PHE A 98 -14.79 3.87 -1.64
CA PHE A 98 -13.39 4.29 -1.68
C PHE A 98 -13.23 5.70 -2.28
N LYS A 99 -13.28 6.72 -1.41
CA LYS A 99 -13.18 8.13 -1.77
C LYS A 99 -11.81 8.72 -1.46
N ILE A 100 -11.33 9.56 -2.37
CA ILE A 100 -10.15 10.40 -2.15
C ILE A 100 -10.49 11.47 -1.11
N PRO A 101 -9.70 11.63 -0.03
CA PRO A 101 -9.96 12.64 0.98
C PRO A 101 -9.63 14.05 0.47
N ASP A 102 -10.32 15.06 1.01
CA ASP A 102 -10.05 16.48 0.75
C ASP A 102 -8.86 16.97 1.59
N THR A 103 -7.68 16.42 1.30
CA THR A 103 -6.40 16.79 1.93
C THR A 103 -5.29 16.87 0.89
N ASN A 104 -4.23 17.63 1.18
CA ASN A 104 -3.10 17.76 0.26
C ASN A 104 -2.23 16.49 0.16
N TYR A 105 -2.37 15.58 1.13
CA TYR A 105 -1.77 14.25 1.09
C TYR A 105 -2.51 13.30 2.02
N ALA A 106 -2.38 12.00 1.78
CA ALA A 106 -2.88 10.95 2.66
C ALA A 106 -2.05 9.68 2.53
N ILE A 107 -1.96 8.91 3.61
CA ILE A 107 -1.31 7.59 3.66
C ILE A 107 -2.31 6.53 4.14
N GLY A 108 -2.04 5.25 3.89
CA GLY A 108 -2.95 4.18 4.31
C GLY A 108 -2.77 3.73 5.76
N ARG A 109 -3.79 3.06 6.30
CA ARG A 109 -3.84 2.56 7.68
C ARG A 109 -3.44 1.08 7.74
N GLU A 110 -2.53 0.73 8.64
CA GLU A 110 -2.24 -0.66 8.97
C GLU A 110 -2.87 -1.03 10.32
N VAL A 111 -3.81 -1.98 10.32
CA VAL A 111 -4.29 -2.71 11.51
C VAL A 111 -3.87 -4.17 11.34
N TRP A 112 -2.76 -4.54 11.97
CA TRP A 112 -2.13 -5.84 11.76
C TRP A 112 -2.44 -6.80 12.92
N ILE A 113 -3.09 -7.92 12.60
CA ILE A 113 -3.41 -8.98 13.56
C ILE A 113 -2.42 -10.14 13.41
N GLN A 114 -1.72 -10.48 14.48
CA GLN A 114 -0.80 -11.63 14.51
C GLN A 114 -0.73 -12.26 15.90
N HIS A 115 -0.22 -13.49 16.00
CA HIS A 115 0.10 -14.09 17.30
C HIS A 115 1.34 -13.45 17.92
N ASN A 116 1.31 -13.23 19.24
CA ASN A 116 2.50 -12.89 20.02
C ASN A 116 3.31 -14.15 20.37
N LYS A 117 4.38 -13.99 21.16
CA LYS A 117 5.24 -15.12 21.60
C LYS A 117 4.50 -16.16 22.44
N ASP A 118 3.41 -15.76 23.10
CA ASP A 118 2.56 -16.60 23.95
C ASP A 118 1.35 -17.17 23.17
N ASN A 119 1.38 -17.11 21.84
CA ASN A 119 0.33 -17.55 20.93
C ASN A 119 -1.02 -16.81 21.10
N GLN A 120 -1.03 -15.66 21.76
CA GLN A 120 -2.22 -14.81 21.89
C GLN A 120 -2.34 -13.84 20.71
N LEU A 121 -3.56 -13.56 20.26
CA LEU A 121 -3.79 -12.56 19.23
C LEU A 121 -3.41 -11.17 19.74
N LYS A 122 -2.63 -10.45 18.94
CA LYS A 122 -2.20 -9.08 19.22
C LYS A 122 -2.47 -8.18 18.01
N VAL A 123 -2.89 -6.96 18.31
CA VAL A 123 -3.13 -5.89 17.33
C VAL A 123 -1.94 -4.95 17.31
N TYR A 124 -1.53 -4.57 16.11
CA TYR A 124 -0.57 -3.48 15.90
C TYR A 124 -1.21 -2.45 14.98
N LYS A 125 -1.28 -1.19 15.42
CA LYS A 125 -1.82 -0.08 14.63
C LYS A 125 -0.68 0.84 14.18
N LYS A 126 -0.55 1.04 12.87
CA LYS A 126 0.50 1.86 12.22
C LYS A 126 -0.07 2.53 10.97
N VAL A 127 0.81 2.99 10.09
CA VAL A 127 0.49 3.44 8.73
C VAL A 127 1.33 2.68 7.72
N HIS A 128 0.89 2.62 6.48
CA HIS A 128 1.61 1.93 5.41
C HIS A 128 1.75 2.79 4.15
N ASN A 129 2.72 2.44 3.31
CA ASN A 129 3.01 3.12 2.06
C ASN A 129 2.47 2.38 0.82
N ALA A 130 1.63 1.36 1.01
CA ALA A 130 0.93 0.66 -0.08
C ALA A 130 -0.18 1.48 -0.74
N PHE A 131 -0.63 2.55 -0.05
CA PHE A 131 -1.43 3.63 -0.59
C PHE A 131 -0.75 4.94 -0.20
N LEU A 132 -0.49 5.80 -1.18
CA LEU A 132 0.04 7.15 -0.96
C LEU A 132 -0.67 8.11 -1.90
N MET A 133 -1.18 9.21 -1.38
CA MET A 133 -1.79 10.28 -2.16
C MET A 133 -1.05 11.59 -1.88
N PHE A 134 -0.74 12.33 -2.94
CA PHE A 134 -0.13 13.65 -2.85
C PHE A 134 -0.72 14.58 -3.89
N SER A 135 -1.04 15.80 -3.48
CA SER A 135 -1.51 16.89 -4.33
C SER A 135 -0.47 17.99 -4.44
N GLN A 136 -0.55 18.84 -5.47
CA GLN A 136 0.34 20.00 -5.60
C GLN A 136 0.29 20.89 -4.35
N GLY A 137 1.41 21.55 -4.05
CA GLY A 137 1.54 22.43 -2.88
C GLY A 137 1.77 21.72 -1.55
N ASN A 138 1.84 20.38 -1.51
CA ASN A 138 2.27 19.66 -0.32
C ASN A 138 3.81 19.66 -0.20
N SER A 139 4.35 19.92 1.00
CA SER A 139 5.79 19.85 1.28
C SER A 139 6.25 18.50 1.84
N PHE A 140 5.30 17.64 2.24
CA PHE A 140 5.61 16.38 2.90
C PHE A 140 6.30 15.38 1.95
N LEU A 141 5.87 15.30 0.69
CA LEU A 141 6.46 14.39 -0.28
C LEU A 141 7.94 14.70 -0.52
N ASP A 142 8.30 15.96 -0.67
CA ASP A 142 9.69 16.37 -0.89
C ASP A 142 10.55 16.05 0.35
N PHE A 143 10.07 16.44 1.54
CA PHE A 143 10.72 16.11 2.80
C PHE A 143 10.90 14.60 3.00
N TYR A 144 9.86 13.80 2.74
CA TYR A 144 9.90 12.34 2.89
C TYR A 144 10.90 11.72 1.91
N THR A 145 10.88 12.17 0.64
CA THR A 145 11.78 11.66 -0.39
C THR A 145 13.23 11.97 -0.07
N GLU A 146 13.55 13.22 0.26
CA GLU A 146 14.90 13.65 0.62
C GLU A 146 15.41 12.90 1.87
N THR A 147 14.55 12.73 2.87
CA THR A 147 14.89 11.99 4.09
C THR A 147 15.17 10.53 3.78
N ALA A 148 14.32 9.88 2.98
CA ALA A 148 14.50 8.49 2.56
C ALA A 148 15.83 8.30 1.79
N GLU A 149 16.11 9.17 0.82
CA GLU A 149 17.35 9.13 0.03
C GLU A 149 18.59 9.34 0.92
N LYS A 150 18.54 10.31 1.84
CA LYS A 150 19.62 10.59 2.78
C LYS A 150 19.90 9.40 3.69
N LEU A 151 18.87 8.79 4.27
CA LEU A 151 19.00 7.61 5.12
C LEU A 151 19.58 6.43 4.35
N LEU A 152 19.12 6.20 3.12
CA LEU A 152 19.69 5.16 2.25
C LEU A 152 21.14 5.45 1.91
N THR A 153 21.51 6.70 1.68
CA THR A 153 22.90 7.07 1.36
C THR A 153 23.82 6.87 2.56
N MET A 154 23.43 7.35 3.73
CA MET A 154 24.25 7.34 4.95
C MET A 154 24.35 5.97 5.63
N ASN A 155 23.33 5.10 5.50
CA ASN A 155 23.31 3.83 6.22
C ASN A 155 24.41 2.86 5.73
N SER A 156 25.37 2.49 6.57
CA SER A 156 26.38 1.47 6.24
C SER A 156 26.02 0.06 6.74
N GLY A 157 24.96 -0.07 7.55
CA GLY A 157 24.56 -1.32 8.18
C GLY A 157 23.51 -2.14 7.41
N LYS A 158 23.03 -3.22 8.04
CA LYS A 158 21.92 -4.01 7.51
C LYS A 158 20.64 -3.16 7.47
N MET A 159 19.94 -3.18 6.35
CA MET A 159 18.65 -2.51 6.19
C MET A 159 17.53 -3.55 6.28
N PRO A 160 16.49 -3.33 7.10
CA PRO A 160 15.27 -4.11 7.03
C PRO A 160 14.47 -3.73 5.77
N ASP A 161 13.70 -4.64 5.20
CA ASP A 161 12.87 -4.38 4.00
C ASP A 161 11.94 -3.16 4.16
N GLN A 162 11.46 -2.92 5.38
CA GLN A 162 10.54 -1.83 5.71
C GLN A 162 11.24 -0.49 6.03
N PHE A 163 12.56 -0.37 5.79
CA PHE A 163 13.40 0.71 6.33
C PHE A 163 12.87 2.10 6.03
N ILE A 164 12.82 2.48 4.75
CA ILE A 164 12.33 3.80 4.31
C ILE A 164 10.84 3.83 3.97
N GLY A 165 10.22 2.67 3.79
CA GLY A 165 8.77 2.54 3.64
C GLY A 165 8.05 2.61 5.00
N PRO A 166 7.35 1.55 5.45
CA PRO A 166 6.49 1.62 6.63
C PRO A 166 7.17 2.05 7.93
N LYS A 167 8.44 1.71 8.17
CA LYS A 167 9.11 2.08 9.45
C LYS A 167 9.37 3.58 9.52
N LEU A 168 10.02 4.15 8.52
CA LEU A 168 10.24 5.59 8.44
C LEU A 168 8.89 6.33 8.41
N LEU A 169 7.95 5.88 7.57
CA LEU A 169 6.65 6.53 7.45
C LEU A 169 5.86 6.52 8.75
N THR A 170 5.88 5.42 9.51
CA THR A 170 5.27 5.35 10.85
C THR A 170 5.97 6.28 11.84
N ALA A 171 7.30 6.36 11.81
CA ALA A 171 8.03 7.30 12.67
C ALA A 171 7.66 8.76 12.35
N LEU A 172 7.55 9.10 11.06
CA LEU A 172 7.10 10.42 10.62
C LEU A 172 5.66 10.70 11.04
N HIS A 173 4.74 9.75 10.86
CA HIS A 173 3.35 9.88 11.27
C HIS A 173 3.20 10.11 12.77
N ASN A 174 3.99 9.42 13.61
CA ASN A 174 3.94 9.61 15.06
C ASN A 174 4.36 11.01 15.52
N ILE A 175 5.14 11.74 14.70
CA ILE A 175 5.61 13.09 15.00
C ILE A 175 4.70 14.14 14.35
N ALA A 176 4.39 13.96 13.06
CA ALA A 176 3.71 14.96 12.24
C ALA A 176 2.18 14.77 12.17
N ILE A 177 1.67 13.64 12.69
CA ILE A 177 0.25 13.25 12.65
C ILE A 177 -0.27 13.34 11.21
N CYS A 178 0.38 12.59 10.30
CA CYS A 178 0.02 12.58 8.88
C CYS A 178 -1.48 12.24 8.69
N PRO A 179 -2.20 12.90 7.76
CA PRO A 179 -3.54 12.48 7.36
C PRO A 179 -3.54 11.04 6.86
N VAL A 180 -4.50 10.25 7.34
CA VAL A 180 -4.61 8.83 7.02
C VAL A 180 -5.96 8.58 6.35
N LEU A 181 -5.95 7.86 5.23
CA LEU A 181 -7.16 7.33 4.61
C LEU A 181 -7.48 5.99 5.28
N GLU A 182 -8.39 6.01 6.26
CA GLU A 182 -8.69 4.83 7.10
C GLU A 182 -9.35 3.69 6.31
N THR A 183 -10.04 4.00 5.21
CA THR A 183 -10.64 3.00 4.29
C THR A 183 -9.61 2.29 3.39
N ALA A 184 -8.37 2.78 3.33
CA ALA A 184 -7.23 2.15 2.65
C ALA A 184 -6.41 1.33 3.65
N GLY A 185 -6.72 0.04 3.74
CA GLY A 185 -6.17 -0.86 4.75
C GLY A 185 -5.06 -1.80 4.28
N MET A 186 -4.68 -2.71 5.17
CA MET A 186 -3.77 -3.83 4.90
C MET A 186 -4.25 -5.06 5.68
N LEU A 187 -4.35 -6.21 5.00
CA LEU A 187 -4.83 -7.45 5.61
C LEU A 187 -3.66 -8.37 5.99
N SER A 188 -3.65 -8.80 7.25
CA SER A 188 -2.67 -9.81 7.70
C SER A 188 -3.10 -11.23 7.29
N PRO A 189 -2.16 -12.19 7.23
CA PRO A 189 -2.47 -13.58 6.94
C PRO A 189 -3.58 -14.18 7.81
N LEU A 190 -3.64 -13.81 9.10
CA LEU A 190 -4.69 -14.30 10.00
C LEU A 190 -6.06 -13.76 9.60
N VAL A 191 -6.16 -12.48 9.25
CA VAL A 191 -7.43 -11.88 8.81
C VAL A 191 -7.87 -12.48 7.47
N ILE A 192 -6.95 -12.69 6.53
CA ILE A 192 -7.23 -13.33 5.24
C ILE A 192 -7.82 -14.73 5.45
N LYS A 193 -7.18 -15.56 6.29
CA LYS A 193 -7.66 -16.92 6.61
C LYS A 193 -9.03 -16.89 7.29
N ASP A 194 -9.27 -15.93 8.17
CA ASP A 194 -10.54 -15.76 8.87
C ASP A 194 -11.70 -15.47 7.89
N ILE A 195 -11.47 -14.53 6.96
CA ILE A 195 -12.42 -14.18 5.88
C ILE A 195 -12.77 -15.42 5.05
N ILE A 196 -11.77 -16.23 4.68
CA ILE A 196 -11.99 -17.45 3.89
C ILE A 196 -12.79 -18.49 4.70
N GLY A 197 -12.38 -18.73 5.95
CA GLY A 197 -12.92 -19.78 6.82
C GLY A 197 -14.25 -19.45 7.51
N ASN A 198 -14.77 -18.22 7.37
CA ASN A 198 -15.90 -17.69 8.16
C ASN A 198 -15.67 -17.81 9.68
N GLN A 199 -14.40 -17.77 10.09
CA GLN A 199 -14.02 -17.67 11.49
C GLN A 199 -14.10 -16.18 11.86
N SER A 200 -14.40 -15.87 13.12
CA SER A 200 -14.80 -14.51 13.52
C SER A 200 -13.78 -13.78 14.38
N LYS A 201 -12.73 -14.42 14.88
CA LYS A 201 -11.91 -13.80 15.94
C LYS A 201 -10.90 -12.78 15.40
N PRO A 202 -9.97 -13.12 14.50
CA PRO A 202 -9.11 -12.15 13.82
C PRO A 202 -9.86 -10.98 13.16
N ILE A 203 -10.93 -11.24 12.40
CA ILE A 203 -11.67 -10.20 11.68
C ILE A 203 -12.44 -9.30 12.64
N ASN A 204 -13.10 -9.84 13.67
CA ASN A 204 -13.77 -8.99 14.67
C ASN A 204 -12.75 -8.11 15.41
N LEU A 205 -11.58 -8.67 15.76
CA LEU A 205 -10.53 -7.90 16.39
C LEU A 205 -9.97 -6.82 15.46
N PHE A 206 -9.85 -7.11 14.16
CA PHE A 206 -9.50 -6.12 13.15
C PHE A 206 -10.54 -4.99 13.10
N ILE A 207 -11.82 -5.30 12.93
CA ILE A 207 -12.90 -4.30 12.80
C ILE A 207 -12.97 -3.43 14.06
N LEU A 208 -12.91 -4.03 15.26
CA LEU A 208 -12.90 -3.30 16.54
C LEU A 208 -11.74 -2.29 16.70
N ASN A 209 -10.66 -2.45 15.94
CA ASN A 209 -9.49 -1.57 16.00
C ASN A 209 -9.35 -0.64 14.78
N SER A 210 -10.23 -0.79 13.79
CA SER A 210 -10.33 0.06 12.62
C SER A 210 -11.26 1.24 12.91
N SER A 211 -10.85 2.44 12.50
CA SER A 211 -11.65 3.65 12.71
C SER A 211 -12.83 3.73 11.73
N GLU A 212 -12.67 3.12 10.55
CA GLU A 212 -13.64 3.07 9.46
C GLU A 212 -13.63 1.67 8.83
N PRO A 213 -14.74 1.23 8.22
CA PRO A 213 -14.75 0.00 7.42
C PRO A 213 -13.85 0.17 6.20
N LEU A 214 -13.14 -0.89 5.83
CA LEU A 214 -12.28 -0.85 4.66
C LEU A 214 -13.11 -0.88 3.37
N SER A 215 -12.65 -0.11 2.38
CA SER A 215 -13.13 -0.20 0.99
C SER A 215 -12.06 -0.73 0.04
N ALA A 216 -10.80 -0.69 0.48
CA ALA A 216 -9.67 -1.20 -0.24
C ALA A 216 -8.60 -1.72 0.72
N ALA A 217 -7.79 -2.69 0.30
CA ALA A 217 -6.71 -3.19 1.12
C ALA A 217 -5.52 -3.72 0.32
N ASN A 218 -4.32 -3.55 0.87
CA ASN A 218 -3.15 -4.32 0.45
C ASN A 218 -3.26 -5.76 0.97
N LEU A 219 -3.12 -6.74 0.07
CA LEU A 219 -3.25 -8.17 0.37
C LEU A 219 -1.91 -8.86 0.73
N CYS A 220 -0.82 -8.10 0.82
CA CYS A 220 0.50 -8.59 1.22
C CYS A 220 1.00 -9.76 0.37
N SER A 221 1.34 -9.52 -0.90
CA SER A 221 1.94 -10.53 -1.80
C SER A 221 3.16 -11.25 -1.21
N SER A 222 3.92 -10.57 -0.34
CA SER A 222 5.03 -11.18 0.40
C SER A 222 4.62 -12.35 1.30
N SER A 223 3.37 -12.43 1.74
CA SER A 223 2.81 -13.56 2.49
C SER A 223 2.72 -14.83 1.64
N CYS A 224 2.49 -14.72 0.33
CA CYS A 224 2.62 -15.87 -0.57
C CYS A 224 4.07 -16.30 -0.71
N SER A 225 5.01 -15.36 -0.83
CA SER A 225 6.43 -15.69 -0.90
C SER A 225 6.98 -16.35 0.37
N LYS A 226 6.35 -16.09 1.52
CA LYS A 226 6.68 -16.70 2.82
C LYS A 226 5.90 -17.98 3.13
N ASN A 227 5.01 -18.41 2.24
CA ASN A 227 4.09 -19.53 2.44
C ASN A 227 3.12 -19.35 3.64
N ASP A 228 2.84 -18.10 4.04
CA ASP A 228 1.84 -17.81 5.07
C ASP A 228 0.42 -18.01 4.51
N ILE A 229 0.23 -17.68 3.23
CA ILE A 229 -1.02 -17.78 2.47
C ILE A 229 -0.70 -18.36 1.08
N SER A 230 -1.46 -19.35 0.63
CA SER A 230 -1.36 -19.91 -0.72
C SER A 230 -2.01 -19.03 -1.80
N GLU A 231 -1.64 -19.21 -3.07
CA GLU A 231 -2.31 -18.52 -4.18
C GLU A 231 -3.81 -18.83 -4.27
N VAL A 232 -4.21 -20.05 -3.92
CA VAL A 232 -5.62 -20.47 -3.88
C VAL A 232 -6.38 -19.73 -2.77
N GLU A 233 -5.77 -19.56 -1.61
CA GLU A 233 -6.35 -18.74 -0.53
C GLU A 233 -6.46 -17.28 -0.95
N MET A 234 -5.45 -16.72 -1.65
CA MET A 234 -5.52 -15.36 -2.18
C MET A 234 -6.69 -15.17 -3.16
N GLU A 235 -6.88 -16.09 -4.11
CA GLU A 235 -8.01 -15.99 -5.04
C GLU A 235 -9.36 -16.05 -4.30
N LYS A 236 -9.49 -16.95 -3.32
CA LYS A 236 -10.70 -17.08 -2.50
C LYS A 236 -11.01 -15.82 -1.68
N VAL A 237 -10.01 -15.19 -1.07
CA VAL A 237 -10.25 -13.95 -0.30
C VAL A 237 -10.64 -12.81 -1.23
N ILE A 238 -10.01 -12.69 -2.41
CA ILE A 238 -10.37 -11.67 -3.41
C ILE A 238 -11.81 -11.88 -3.89
N GLU A 239 -12.20 -13.13 -4.18
CA GLU A 239 -13.59 -13.44 -4.53
C GLU A 239 -14.55 -13.03 -3.42
N LYS A 240 -14.29 -13.40 -2.17
CA LYS A 240 -15.16 -13.04 -1.05
C LYS A 240 -15.28 -11.53 -0.85
N LEU A 241 -14.17 -10.79 -0.92
CA LEU A 241 -14.17 -9.34 -0.78
C LEU A 241 -14.96 -8.66 -1.89
N LEU A 242 -14.83 -9.11 -3.14
CA LEU A 242 -15.56 -8.54 -4.27
C LEU A 242 -17.05 -8.89 -4.28
N HIS A 243 -17.44 -10.05 -3.72
CA HIS A 243 -18.86 -10.42 -3.61
C HIS A 243 -19.54 -9.83 -2.37
N ASN A 244 -18.80 -9.60 -1.28
CA ASN A 244 -19.30 -9.02 -0.05
C ASN A 244 -18.39 -7.86 0.42
N PRO A 245 -18.51 -6.68 -0.21
CA PRO A 245 -17.71 -5.51 0.16
C PRO A 245 -17.97 -5.05 1.60
N PHE A 246 -19.13 -5.40 2.16
CA PHE A 246 -19.56 -4.96 3.49
C PHE A 246 -19.05 -5.86 4.63
N ILE A 247 -18.12 -6.78 4.38
CA ILE A 247 -17.61 -7.70 5.41
C ILE A 247 -16.94 -6.99 6.60
N PHE A 248 -16.50 -5.75 6.42
CA PHE A 248 -15.91 -4.92 7.47
C PHE A 248 -16.90 -3.98 8.15
N HIS A 249 -18.18 -4.01 7.76
CA HIS A 249 -19.24 -3.22 8.38
C HIS A 249 -19.84 -4.01 9.55
N HIS A 250 -20.13 -3.31 10.64
CA HIS A 250 -20.86 -3.84 11.78
C HIS A 250 -22.38 -3.81 11.54
#